data_AF-A0AAU7K0T2-F1
#
_entry.id   AF-A0AAU7K0T2-F1
#
_cell.length_a   1.000
_cell.length_b   1.000
_cell.length_c   1.000
_cell.angle_alpha   90.00
_cell.angle_beta   90.00
_cell.angle_gamma   90.00
#
_symmetry.space_group_name_H-M   'P 1'
#
loop_
_entity.id
_entity.type
_entity.pdbx_description
1 polymer ?
#
loop_
_entity_poly.entity_id
_entity_poly.type
_entity_poly.pdbx_seq_one_letter_code
_entity_poly.pdbx_strand_id
1 'polypeptide(L)'
;MIVNNNSSSSSIIDKNAGTIAGMVKGDTIIANYTFQSEGKTSVREVAFLKKGNQLAEGFGDVQEINGESKFKDLSKLKFDGSMTFEKIDCK
;
A
#
# COMPACT_ATOMS: atom_id res chain seq x y z
N MET A 1 -7.26 -1.37 8.45
CA MET A 1 -6.51 -2.57 8.02
C MET A 1 -5.04 -2.20 8.08
N ILE A 2 -4.23 -3.00 8.77
CA ILE A 2 -2.78 -2.79 8.86
C ILE A 2 -2.11 -3.86 8.02
N VAL A 3 -1.13 -3.48 7.19
CA VAL A 3 -0.39 -4.39 6.32
C VAL A 3 1.04 -4.48 6.87
N ASN A 4 1.32 -5.55 7.62
CA ASN A 4 2.57 -5.66 8.38
C ASN A 4 3.75 -6.09 7.50
N ASN A 5 4.91 -5.42 7.63
CA ASN A 5 6.20 -5.91 7.15
C ASN A 5 7.30 -5.71 8.20
N ASN A 6 8.15 -6.71 8.44
CA ASN A 6 9.11 -6.72 9.55
C ASN A 6 10.31 -5.77 9.30
N SER A 7 10.57 -4.78 10.18
CA SER A 7 11.92 -4.41 10.70
C SER A 7 11.93 -3.32 11.80
N SER A 8 12.63 -3.59 12.91
CA SER A 8 12.89 -2.76 14.11
C SER A 8 13.31 -1.29 13.85
N SER A 9 13.17 -0.31 14.75
CA SER A 9 12.84 -0.22 16.21
C SER A 9 12.54 1.27 16.55
N SER A 10 11.81 1.75 17.57
CA SER A 10 10.77 1.22 18.48
C SER A 10 10.12 2.40 19.27
N SER A 11 8.79 2.48 19.49
CA SER A 11 8.14 3.56 20.29
C SER A 11 6.62 3.40 20.59
N ILE A 12 5.94 2.26 20.55
CA ILE A 12 6.22 0.90 21.02
C ILE A 12 5.43 -0.01 20.06
N ILE A 13 5.93 -1.10 19.47
CA ILE A 13 7.29 -1.64 19.40
C ILE A 13 7.49 -1.99 17.91
N ASP A 14 8.70 -1.77 17.39
CA ASP A 14 9.31 -2.37 16.19
C ASP A 14 8.42 -2.76 14.98
N LYS A 15 8.81 -2.34 13.75
CA LYS A 15 8.37 -2.85 12.41
C LYS A 15 7.55 -1.88 11.53
N ASN A 16 8.26 -1.16 10.65
CA ASN A 16 7.76 -0.36 9.51
C ASN A 16 6.39 0.34 9.71
N ALA A 17 6.35 1.35 10.57
CA ALA A 17 5.16 2.17 10.79
C ALA A 17 4.94 3.19 9.65
N GLY A 18 4.48 2.72 8.48
CA GLY A 18 4.09 3.59 7.37
C GLY A 18 2.64 4.06 7.45
N THR A 19 2.39 5.37 7.30
CA THR A 19 1.04 5.93 7.25
C THR A 19 0.41 5.64 5.89
N ILE A 20 -0.80 5.05 5.89
CA ILE A 20 -1.58 4.79 4.67
C ILE A 20 -2.84 5.66 4.64
N ALA A 21 -2.87 6.63 3.72
CA ALA A 21 -3.99 7.57 3.56
C ALA A 21 -4.60 7.41 2.15
N GLY A 22 -5.90 7.09 2.06
CA GLY A 22 -6.50 6.69 0.79
C GLY A 22 -8.01 6.77 0.72
N MET A 23 -8.52 6.56 -0.50
CA MET A 23 -9.94 6.58 -0.86
C MET A 23 -10.40 5.19 -1.29
N VAL A 24 -11.60 4.80 -0.84
CA VAL A 24 -12.28 3.58 -1.25
C VAL A 24 -13.31 3.94 -2.32
N LYS A 25 -13.25 3.28 -3.48
CA LYS A 25 -14.12 3.50 -4.63
C LYS A 25 -14.70 2.17 -5.10
N GLY A 26 -15.83 1.78 -4.50
CA GLY A 26 -16.36 0.42 -4.62
C GLY A 26 -15.40 -0.58 -3.96
N ASP A 27 -15.06 -1.65 -4.67
CA ASP A 27 -14.10 -2.65 -4.20
C ASP A 27 -12.62 -2.23 -4.33
N THR A 28 -12.32 -1.14 -5.04
CA THR A 28 -10.93 -0.65 -5.20
C THR A 28 -10.58 0.36 -4.12
N ILE A 29 -9.45 0.14 -3.44
CA ILE A 29 -8.82 1.05 -2.47
C ILE A 29 -7.57 1.63 -3.13
N ILE A 30 -7.48 2.95 -3.27
CA ILE A 30 -6.27 3.66 -3.71
C ILE A 30 -5.73 4.46 -2.52
N ALA A 31 -4.47 4.27 -2.15
CA ALA A 31 -3.90 4.92 -0.98
C ALA A 31 -2.42 5.29 -1.16
N ASN A 32 -2.01 6.40 -0.56
CA ASN A 32 -0.62 6.79 -0.44
C ASN A 32 -0.04 6.15 0.84
N TYR A 33 0.92 5.25 0.65
CA TYR A 33 1.73 4.63 1.70
C TYR A 33 3.04 5.42 1.86
N THR A 34 3.14 6.18 2.95
CA THR A 34 4.36 6.91 3.31
C THR A 34 5.30 5.99 4.08
N PHE A 35 6.55 5.88 3.64
CA PHE A 35 7.59 5.06 4.26
C PHE A 35 8.89 5.84 4.43
N GLN A 36 9.76 5.36 5.32
CA GLN A 36 11.10 5.91 5.51
C GLN A 36 12.15 4.88 5.11
N SER A 37 13.11 5.30 4.29
CA SER A 37 14.27 4.51 3.89
C SER A 37 15.51 5.37 4.07
N GLU A 38 16.48 4.91 4.87
CA GLU A 38 17.78 5.59 5.07
C GLU A 38 17.66 7.08 5.46
N GLY A 39 16.63 7.41 6.27
CA GLY A 39 16.32 8.77 6.71
C GLY A 39 15.54 9.62 5.70
N LYS A 40 15.41 9.20 4.43
CA LYS A 40 14.52 9.84 3.45
C LYS A 40 13.09 9.34 3.66
N THR A 41 12.14 10.27 3.80
CA THR A 41 10.70 9.95 3.70
C THR A 41 10.29 9.95 2.23
N SER A 42 9.63 8.88 1.80
CA SER A 42 9.14 8.67 0.44
C SER A 42 7.67 8.25 0.49
N VAL A 43 6.90 8.53 -0.56
CA VAL A 43 5.49 8.11 -0.67
C VAL A 43 5.33 7.19 -1.87
N ARG A 44 4.65 6.06 -1.70
CA ARG A 44 4.24 5.15 -2.76
C ARG A 44 2.71 5.07 -2.79
N GLU A 45 2.10 5.43 -3.90
CA GLU A 45 0.71 5.10 -4.17
C GLU A 45 0.58 3.59 -4.39
N VAL A 46 -0.36 2.99 -3.68
CA VAL A 46 -0.70 1.57 -3.72
C VAL A 46 -2.18 1.41 -4.03
N ALA A 47 -2.50 0.41 -4.82
CA ALA A 47 -3.86 0.08 -5.21
C ALA A 47 -4.19 -1.33 -4.74
N PHE A 48 -5.39 -1.54 -4.21
CA PHE A 48 -5.88 -2.85 -3.81
C PHE A 48 -7.29 -3.08 -4.32
N LEU A 49 -7.54 -4.20 -5.00
CA LEU A 49 -8.88 -4.65 -5.36
C LEU A 49 -9.34 -5.69 -4.35
N LYS A 50 -10.42 -5.37 -3.62
CA LYS A 50 -11.07 -6.27 -2.68
C LYS A 50 -11.77 -7.41 -3.42
N LYS A 51 -11.45 -8.64 -3.04
CA LYS A 51 -12.06 -9.89 -3.53
C LYS A 51 -12.53 -10.68 -2.31
N GLY A 52 -13.74 -10.38 -1.84
CA GLY A 52 -14.30 -10.95 -0.62
C GLY A 52 -13.50 -10.56 0.63
N ASN A 53 -12.81 -11.53 1.24
CA ASN A 53 -11.95 -11.35 2.43
C ASN A 53 -10.46 -11.12 2.08
N GLN A 54 -10.10 -11.07 0.80
CA GLN A 54 -8.75 -10.81 0.32
C GLN A 54 -8.64 -9.44 -0.36
N LEU A 55 -7.45 -8.85 -0.32
CA LEU A 55 -7.06 -7.71 -1.19
C LEU A 55 -6.00 -8.19 -2.19
N ALA A 56 -6.22 -7.98 -3.49
CA ALA A 56 -5.18 -8.14 -4.50
C ALA A 56 -4.50 -6.79 -4.77
N GLU A 57 -3.17 -6.71 -4.72
CA GLU A 57 -2.44 -5.49 -5.10
C GLU A 57 -2.59 -5.22 -6.61
N GLY A 58 -2.66 -3.95 -6.97
CA GLY A 58 -2.77 -3.46 -8.34
C GLY A 58 -1.42 -3.00 -8.87
N PHE A 59 -0.98 -3.61 -9.97
CA PHE A 59 0.28 -3.26 -10.64
C PHE A 59 0.02 -2.51 -11.95
N GLY A 60 0.87 -1.53 -12.24
CA GLY A 60 0.77 -0.71 -13.45
C GLY A 60 1.91 0.30 -13.53
N ASP A 61 1.93 1.08 -14.60
CA ASP A 61 2.87 2.18 -14.78
C ASP A 61 2.82 3.19 -13.63
N VAL A 62 3.97 3.47 -13.02
CA VAL A 62 4.17 4.56 -12.05
C VAL A 62 5.08 5.65 -12.60
N GLN A 63 4.92 6.87 -12.08
CA GLN A 63 5.79 8.02 -12.31
C GLN A 63 6.13 8.68 -10.97
N GLU A 64 7.33 9.25 -10.86
CA GLU A 64 7.66 10.09 -9.72
C GLU A 64 7.07 11.50 -9.92
N ILE A 65 6.38 12.02 -8.91
CA ILE A 65 5.86 13.38 -8.84
C ILE A 65 6.25 13.94 -7.47
N ASN A 66 7.08 14.98 -7.42
CA ASN A 66 7.54 15.62 -6.18
C ASN A 66 8.20 14.65 -5.15
N GLY A 67 8.82 13.56 -5.62
CA GLY A 67 9.39 12.50 -4.76
C GLY A 67 8.37 11.44 -4.29
N GLU A 68 7.14 11.49 -4.78
CA GLU A 68 6.09 10.50 -4.56
C GLU A 68 5.96 9.61 -5.82
N SER A 69 6.00 8.28 -5.66
CA SER A 69 5.68 7.36 -6.77
C SER A 69 4.17 7.20 -6.89
N LYS A 70 3.57 7.67 -7.99
CA LYS A 70 2.11 7.64 -8.25
C LYS A 70 1.80 6.93 -9.56
N PHE A 71 0.62 6.33 -9.70
CA PHE A 71 0.25 5.62 -10.92
C PHE A 71 -0.02 6.62 -12.07
N LYS A 72 0.47 6.31 -13.27
CA LYS A 72 0.21 7.13 -14.47
C LYS A 72 -1.25 7.08 -14.91
N ASP A 73 -1.90 5.94 -14.68
CA ASP A 73 -3.31 5.71 -15.02
C ASP A 73 -3.91 4.60 -14.14
N LEU A 74 -4.76 4.98 -13.19
CA LEU A 74 -5.48 4.05 -12.30
C LEU A 74 -6.42 3.09 -13.06
N SER A 75 -6.79 3.42 -14.30
CA SER A 75 -7.65 2.60 -15.16
C SER A 75 -6.88 1.46 -15.85
N LYS A 76 -5.55 1.53 -15.88
CA LYS A 76 -4.66 0.49 -16.47
C LYS A 76 -4.10 -0.48 -15.44
N LEU A 77 -4.49 -0.35 -14.17
CA LEU A 77 -4.06 -1.24 -13.08
C LEU A 77 -4.52 -2.68 -13.32
N LYS A 78 -3.58 -3.61 -13.19
CA LYS A 78 -3.80 -5.06 -13.28
C LYS A 78 -3.86 -5.63 -11.86
N PHE A 79 -4.94 -6.35 -11.59
CA PHE A 79 -5.19 -7.03 -10.32
C PHE A 79 -5.22 -8.55 -10.54
N ASP A 80 -4.17 -9.07 -11.20
CA ASP A 80 -4.00 -10.48 -11.57
C ASP A 80 -3.95 -11.42 -10.35
N GLY A 81 -3.54 -10.91 -9.18
CA GLY A 81 -3.53 -11.64 -7.92
C GLY A 81 -2.20 -12.28 -7.54
N SER A 82 -1.13 -12.02 -8.30
CA SER A 82 0.26 -12.39 -7.95
C SER A 82 0.68 -11.96 -6.54
N MET A 83 0.13 -10.84 -6.06
CA MET A 83 0.30 -10.38 -4.68
C MET A 83 -1.07 -10.17 -4.05
N THR A 84 -1.44 -11.09 -3.14
CA THR A 84 -2.72 -11.08 -2.42
C THR A 84 -2.49 -11.08 -0.91
N PHE A 85 -3.31 -10.31 -0.20
CA PHE A 85 -3.27 -10.13 1.24
C PHE A 85 -4.59 -10.63 1.83
N GLU A 86 -4.52 -11.64 2.69
CA GLU A 86 -5.68 -12.13 3.43
C GLU A 86 -5.99 -11.24 4.63
N LYS A 87 -7.27 -11.06 4.96
CA LYS A 87 -7.67 -10.38 6.19
C LYS A 87 -7.32 -11.24 7.41
N ILE A 88 -6.14 -11.03 7.99
CA ILE A 88 -5.85 -11.47 9.36
C ILE A 88 -6.77 -10.72 10.34
N ASP A 89 -7.28 -11.42 11.36
CA ASP A 89 -7.95 -10.77 12.47
C ASP A 89 -6.91 -10.28 13.49
N CYS A 90 -7.06 -9.03 13.93
CA CYS A 90 -6.22 -8.44 14.96
C CYS A 90 -6.63 -9.02 16.32
N LYS A 91 -5.65 -9.47 17.10
CA LYS A 91 -5.82 -10.10 18.42
C LYS A 91 -5.17 -9.24 19.51
#